data_AF-A0A1F8TE39-F1
#
_entry.id   AF-A0A1F8TE39-F1
#
_cell.length_a   1.000
_cell.length_b   1.000
_cell.length_c   1.000
_cell.angle_alpha   90.00
_cell.angle_beta   90.00
_cell.angle_gamma   90.00
#
_symmetry.space_group_name_H-M   'P 1'
#
loop_
_entity.id
_entity.type
_entity.pdbx_description
1 polymer ?
#
loop_
_entity_poly.entity_id
_entity_poly.type
_entity_poly.pdbx_seq_one_letter_code
_entity_poly.pdbx_strand_id
1 'polypeptide(L)'
;MRERNWAPASIDLSVQIYTWLLAAYPERFRAEYGPHMAQVFRDVCQRESRRGGLPGMAALWARTSLDLIRTSVEEHIDRGIDMNRENFVRWSGWALMAGAVLFAAGLILGSFDTNYSDPIGGLDAFYEISQIVGIVLGQILFVIGLLGLRAGYGTRSGSVGGALLLIAVIGGVVSLGGMLIMNSSELGWTAWALGLLTMTLALTGYGGVAIRRRVFSRWNFAPLLAGAVIPVLFGVSAAIDSSGGSMEDWTFAVGVSATAVGLILLGYRMQAEAATTSQALA
;
A
#
# COMPACT_ATOMS: atom_id res chain seq x y z
N MET A 1 11.47 29.62 22.29
CA MET A 1 11.78 28.29 21.72
C MET A 1 11.23 27.24 22.67
N ARG A 2 10.08 26.63 22.37
CA ARG A 2 9.47 25.55 23.17
C ARG A 2 9.67 24.25 22.41
N GLU A 3 10.32 23.28 23.06
CA GLU A 3 10.55 21.94 22.52
C GLU A 3 9.21 21.22 22.30
N ARG A 4 9.11 20.52 21.16
CA ARG A 4 7.93 19.75 20.75
C ARG A 4 7.83 18.47 21.55
N ASN A 5 6.82 18.38 22.42
CA ASN A 5 6.54 17.20 23.25
C ASN A 5 5.73 16.09 22.54
N TRP A 6 5.53 16.13 21.22
CA TRP A 6 4.71 15.15 20.48
C TRP A 6 5.49 13.95 19.89
N ALA A 7 6.82 13.97 19.91
CA ALA A 7 7.64 12.87 19.40
C ALA A 7 7.58 11.53 20.17
N PRO A 8 7.28 11.45 21.49
CA PRO A 8 7.38 10.16 22.21
C PRO A 8 6.35 9.13 21.75
N ALA A 9 5.08 9.53 21.69
CA ALA A 9 3.97 8.60 21.47
C ALA A 9 3.88 8.06 20.05
N SER A 10 4.18 8.88 19.04
CA SER A 10 4.25 8.45 17.64
C SER A 10 5.39 7.44 17.42
N ILE A 11 6.52 7.65 18.11
CA ILE A 11 7.64 6.71 18.10
C ILE A 11 7.27 5.43 18.83
N ASP A 12 6.62 5.51 20.00
CA ASP A 12 6.20 4.32 20.76
C ASP A 12 5.21 3.46 19.96
N LEU A 13 4.22 4.09 19.32
CA LEU A 13 3.27 3.40 18.45
C LEU A 13 3.98 2.78 17.25
N SER A 14 4.92 3.49 16.62
CA SER A 14 5.72 2.96 15.50
C SER A 14 6.51 1.73 15.93
N VAL A 15 7.17 1.77 17.09
CA VAL A 15 7.95 0.65 17.64
C VAL A 15 7.05 -0.53 17.98
N GLN A 16 5.84 -0.27 18.48
CA GLN A 16 4.86 -1.32 18.74
C GLN A 16 4.46 -2.02 17.44
N ILE A 17 4.04 -1.28 16.41
CA ILE A 17 3.69 -1.83 15.11
C ILE A 17 4.87 -2.62 14.52
N TYR A 18 6.09 -2.08 14.59
CA TYR A 18 7.29 -2.77 14.10
C TYR A 18 7.52 -4.09 14.85
N THR A 19 7.36 -4.11 16.17
CA THR A 19 7.49 -5.32 16.99
C THR A 19 6.46 -6.39 16.61
N TRP A 20 5.24 -5.99 16.23
CA TRP A 20 4.24 -6.91 15.70
C TRP A 20 4.65 -7.48 14.35
N LEU A 21 5.21 -6.66 13.45
CA LEU A 21 5.72 -7.12 12.15
C LEU A 21 6.89 -8.10 12.29
N LEU A 22 7.70 -7.99 13.36
CA LEU A 22 8.76 -8.97 13.64
C LEU A 22 8.22 -10.39 13.87
N ALA A 23 6.91 -10.57 14.12
CA ALA A 23 6.30 -11.89 14.17
C ALA A 23 6.33 -12.63 12.82
N ALA A 24 6.60 -11.95 11.71
CA ALA A 24 6.83 -12.57 10.40
C ALA A 24 8.16 -13.33 10.31
N TYR A 25 9.14 -13.01 11.17
CA TYR A 25 10.40 -13.75 11.20
C TYR A 25 10.25 -15.13 11.87
N PRO A 26 11.09 -16.11 11.48
CA PRO A 26 11.17 -17.38 12.19
C PRO A 26 11.45 -17.20 13.69
N GLU A 27 10.81 -18.03 14.52
CA GLU A 27 10.84 -17.89 15.99
C GLU A 27 12.25 -17.79 16.57
N ARG A 28 13.19 -18.62 16.10
CA ARG A 28 14.59 -18.62 16.57
C ARG A 28 15.30 -17.30 16.27
N PHE A 29 15.16 -16.78 15.04
CA PHE A 29 15.76 -15.51 14.64
C PHE A 29 15.17 -14.35 15.44
N ARG A 30 13.85 -14.34 15.60
CA ARG A 30 13.14 -13.33 16.40
C ARG A 30 13.55 -13.35 17.87
N ALA A 31 13.76 -14.54 18.46
CA ALA A 31 14.19 -14.66 19.86
C ALA A 31 15.60 -14.09 20.10
N GLU A 32 16.48 -14.21 19.13
CA GLU A 32 17.87 -13.74 19.21
C GLU A 32 18.02 -12.24 18.87
N TYR A 33 17.40 -11.79 17.78
CA TYR A 33 17.63 -10.44 17.23
C TYR A 33 16.47 -9.46 17.46
N GLY A 34 15.26 -9.95 17.75
CA GLY A 34 14.04 -9.12 17.82
C GLY A 34 14.13 -7.90 18.76
N PRO A 35 14.57 -8.08 20.02
CA PRO A 35 14.73 -6.95 20.95
C PRO A 35 15.74 -5.90 20.47
N HIS A 36 16.85 -6.33 19.87
CA HIS A 36 17.88 -5.44 19.32
C HIS A 36 17.38 -4.68 18.09
N MET A 37 16.65 -5.35 17.20
CA MET A 37 16.04 -4.73 16.02
C MET A 37 15.03 -3.64 16.43
N ALA A 38 14.21 -3.90 17.45
CA ALA A 38 13.26 -2.90 17.97
C ALA A 38 13.96 -1.67 18.59
N GLN A 39 15.09 -1.86 19.26
CA GLN A 39 15.92 -0.76 19.79
C GLN A 39 16.50 0.09 18.66
N VAL A 40 17.12 -0.53 17.65
CA VAL A 40 17.67 0.18 16.49
C VAL A 40 16.57 0.94 15.76
N PHE A 41 15.39 0.34 15.58
CA PHE A 41 14.26 1.01 14.95
C PHE A 41 13.81 2.24 15.76
N ARG A 42 13.71 2.15 17.08
CA ARG A 42 13.40 3.28 17.97
C ARG A 42 14.42 4.42 17.81
N ASP A 43 15.71 4.11 17.79
CA ASP A 43 16.77 5.11 17.66
C ASP A 43 16.70 5.84 16.31
N VAL A 44 16.40 5.10 15.24
CA VAL A 44 16.24 5.68 13.88
C VAL A 44 14.96 6.52 13.82
N CYS A 45 13.84 6.07 14.42
CA CYS A 45 12.61 6.86 14.54
C CYS A 45 12.87 8.19 15.25
N GLN A 46 13.61 8.19 16.36
CA GLN A 46 13.99 9.43 17.07
C GLN A 46 14.81 10.37 16.19
N ARG A 47 15.76 9.82 15.41
CA ARG A 47 16.61 10.61 14.52
C ARG A 47 15.82 11.25 13.38
N GLU A 48 14.99 10.46 12.72
CA GLU A 48 14.22 10.89 11.54
C GLU A 48 13.04 11.79 11.94
N SER A 49 12.40 11.57 13.10
CA SER A 49 11.39 12.49 13.66
C SER A 49 11.98 13.89 13.90
N ARG A 50 13.23 13.97 14.39
CA ARG A 50 13.93 15.25 14.61
C ARG A 50 14.41 15.94 13.33
N ARG A 51 14.68 15.19 12.26
CA ARG A 51 15.34 15.71 11.04
C ARG A 51 14.43 15.87 9.83
N GLY A 52 13.44 14.99 9.65
CA GLY A 52 12.68 14.86 8.41
C GLY A 52 11.16 14.82 8.57
N GLY A 53 10.62 14.90 9.79
CA GLY A 53 9.17 14.90 10.03
C GLY A 53 8.46 13.71 9.39
N LEU A 54 7.24 13.93 8.86
CA LEU A 54 6.42 12.90 8.22
C LEU A 54 7.06 12.26 6.98
N PRO A 55 7.65 13.01 6.02
CA PRO A 55 8.35 12.40 4.89
C PRO A 55 9.51 11.50 5.32
N GLY A 56 10.27 11.89 6.35
CA GLY A 56 11.33 11.07 6.93
C GLY A 56 10.82 9.76 7.52
N MET A 57 9.69 9.80 8.24
CA MET A 57 9.01 8.60 8.74
C MET A 57 8.49 7.69 7.62
N ALA A 58 7.91 8.25 6.56
CA ALA A 58 7.43 7.46 5.43
C ALA A 58 8.57 6.74 4.70
N ALA A 59 9.68 7.44 4.44
CA ALA A 59 10.88 6.85 3.84
C ALA A 59 11.49 5.75 4.73
N LEU A 60 11.51 5.97 6.05
CA LEU A 60 11.95 4.96 7.02
C LEU A 60 11.07 3.70 6.95
N TRP A 61 9.75 3.86 7.07
CA TRP A 61 8.81 2.75 7.00
C TRP A 61 8.92 1.99 5.66
N ALA A 62 9.08 2.70 4.54
CA ALA A 62 9.21 2.05 3.24
C ALA A 62 10.49 1.22 3.17
N ARG A 63 11.63 1.76 3.62
CA ARG A 63 12.91 1.04 3.66
C ARG A 63 12.85 -0.16 4.61
N THR A 64 12.40 0.03 5.84
CA THR A 64 12.36 -1.01 6.86
C THR A 64 11.38 -2.13 6.48
N SER A 65 10.24 -1.81 5.88
CA SER A 65 9.27 -2.82 5.45
C SER A 65 9.79 -3.65 4.27
N LEU A 66 10.46 -3.02 3.30
CA LEU A 66 11.11 -3.72 2.19
C LEU A 66 12.23 -4.64 2.67
N ASP A 67 13.05 -4.15 3.60
CA ASP A 67 14.11 -4.94 4.22
C ASP A 67 13.53 -6.14 5.00
N LEU A 68 12.45 -5.92 5.75
CA LEU A 68 11.76 -6.95 6.51
C LEU A 68 11.15 -8.03 5.59
N ILE A 69 10.50 -7.63 4.50
CA ILE A 69 9.96 -8.57 3.51
C ILE A 69 11.08 -9.36 2.86
N ARG A 70 12.16 -8.69 2.43
CA ARG A 70 13.29 -9.34 1.78
C ARG A 70 13.91 -10.41 2.68
N THR A 71 14.33 -10.02 3.87
CA THR A 71 14.99 -10.92 4.83
C THR A 71 14.06 -12.03 5.30
N SER A 72 12.77 -11.74 5.51
CA SER A 72 11.78 -12.77 5.82
C SER A 72 11.65 -13.78 4.68
N VAL A 73 11.58 -13.33 3.42
CA VAL A 73 11.46 -14.22 2.26
C VAL A 73 12.73 -15.06 2.07
N GLU A 74 13.92 -14.46 2.18
CA GLU A 74 15.21 -15.17 2.10
C GLU A 74 15.26 -16.31 3.15
N GLU A 75 14.91 -16.02 4.41
CA GLU A 75 14.88 -17.02 5.49
C GLU A 75 13.83 -18.13 5.30
N HIS A 76 12.70 -17.85 4.64
CA HIS A 76 11.67 -18.85 4.34
C HIS A 76 12.03 -19.71 3.12
N ILE A 77 12.71 -19.14 2.13
CA ILE A 77 13.19 -19.88 0.96
C ILE A 77 14.31 -20.83 1.35
N ASP A 78 15.24 -20.41 2.21
CA ASP A 78 16.31 -21.26 2.73
C ASP A 78 15.77 -22.46 3.54
N ARG A 79 14.53 -22.38 4.02
CA ARG A 79 13.79 -23.48 4.66
C ARG A 79 12.95 -24.34 3.70
N GLY A 80 13.06 -24.13 2.39
CA GLY A 80 12.49 -25.00 1.35
C GLY A 80 11.05 -24.68 0.93
N ILE A 81 10.56 -23.44 1.12
CA ILE A 81 9.26 -23.03 0.59
C ILE A 81 9.39 -22.71 -0.91
N ASP A 82 9.04 -23.68 -1.77
CA ASP A 82 8.96 -23.47 -3.22
C ASP A 82 7.64 -22.77 -3.61
N MET A 83 7.73 -21.75 -4.47
CA MET A 83 6.62 -20.88 -4.83
C MET A 83 6.22 -21.09 -6.28
N ASN A 84 5.30 -22.02 -6.54
CA ASN A 84 4.71 -22.16 -7.88
C ASN A 84 3.78 -20.96 -8.20
N ARG A 85 3.59 -20.68 -9.49
CA ARG A 85 2.78 -19.57 -10.03
C ARG A 85 1.38 -19.48 -9.43
N GLU A 86 0.69 -20.60 -9.21
CA GLU A 86 -0.65 -20.62 -8.61
C GLU A 86 -0.64 -20.16 -7.14
N ASN A 87 0.31 -20.66 -6.36
CA ASN A 87 0.51 -20.25 -4.97
C ASN A 87 0.87 -18.77 -4.89
N PHE A 88 1.70 -18.27 -5.82
CA PHE A 88 2.01 -16.84 -5.91
C PHE A 88 0.77 -15.99 -6.24
N VAL A 89 -0.04 -16.37 -7.24
CA VAL A 89 -1.31 -15.67 -7.57
C VAL A 89 -2.27 -15.69 -6.39
N ARG A 90 -2.32 -16.79 -5.64
CA ARG A 90 -3.11 -16.88 -4.42
C ARG A 90 -2.56 -15.91 -3.36
N TRP A 91 -1.31 -16.05 -2.93
CA TRP A 91 -0.72 -15.17 -1.91
C TRP A 91 -0.79 -13.68 -2.24
N SER A 92 -0.53 -13.32 -3.50
CA SER A 92 -0.68 -11.94 -3.98
C SER A 92 -2.13 -11.44 -3.96
N GLY A 93 -3.13 -12.32 -4.08
CA GLY A 93 -4.53 -11.97 -3.86
C GLY A 93 -4.81 -11.55 -2.41
N TRP A 94 -4.21 -12.25 -1.42
CA TRP A 94 -4.28 -11.83 -0.01
C TRP A 94 -3.56 -10.50 0.20
N ALA A 95 -2.36 -10.35 -0.37
CA ALA A 95 -1.61 -9.10 -0.33
C ALA A 95 -2.42 -7.94 -0.91
N LEU A 96 -3.10 -8.14 -2.06
CA LEU A 96 -3.92 -7.09 -2.68
C LEU A 96 -5.07 -6.64 -1.77
N MET A 97 -5.77 -7.58 -1.12
CA MET A 97 -6.86 -7.25 -0.20
C MET A 97 -6.36 -6.52 1.04
N ALA A 98 -5.32 -7.06 1.69
CA ALA A 98 -4.72 -6.44 2.88
C ALA A 98 -4.14 -5.06 2.54
N GLY A 99 -3.49 -4.93 1.38
CA GLY A 99 -2.94 -3.67 0.88
C GLY A 99 -4.04 -2.63 0.64
N ALA A 100 -5.16 -3.04 0.04
CA ALA A 100 -6.31 -2.16 -0.18
C ALA A 100 -6.91 -1.64 1.12
N VAL A 101 -7.08 -2.52 2.11
CA VAL A 101 -7.62 -2.13 3.42
C VAL A 101 -6.66 -1.20 4.14
N LEU A 102 -5.36 -1.52 4.20
CA LEU A 102 -4.36 -0.70 4.88
C LEU A 102 -4.19 0.66 4.23
N PHE A 103 -4.15 0.71 2.90
CA PHE A 103 -3.99 1.97 2.17
C PHE A 103 -5.22 2.87 2.34
N ALA A 104 -6.42 2.30 2.23
CA ALA A 104 -7.66 3.04 2.43
C ALA A 104 -7.81 3.52 3.87
N ALA A 105 -7.55 2.66 4.85
CA ALA A 105 -7.53 3.03 6.25
C ALA A 105 -6.49 4.14 6.50
N GLY A 106 -5.30 4.04 5.92
CA GLY A 106 -4.26 5.07 6.05
C GLY A 106 -4.72 6.43 5.49
N LEU A 107 -5.32 6.45 4.31
CA LEU A 107 -5.85 7.68 3.70
C LEU A 107 -7.04 8.27 4.48
N ILE A 108 -7.95 7.43 4.96
CA ILE A 108 -9.15 7.86 5.71
C ILE A 108 -8.78 8.35 7.11
N LEU A 109 -7.92 7.60 7.82
CA LEU A 109 -7.41 8.00 9.13
C LEU A 109 -6.63 9.31 9.04
N GLY A 110 -5.85 9.49 7.97
CA GLY A 110 -5.14 10.74 7.71
C GLY A 110 -6.00 11.90 7.22
N SER A 111 -7.25 11.67 6.79
CA SER A 111 -8.16 12.75 6.38
C SER A 111 -8.95 13.34 7.53
N PHE A 112 -8.96 12.70 8.71
CA PHE A 112 -9.53 13.31 9.90
C PHE A 112 -8.53 14.34 10.43
N ASP A 113 -8.71 15.60 9.99
CA ASP A 113 -7.92 16.75 10.45
C ASP A 113 -8.03 16.89 11.97
N THR A 114 -6.88 16.81 12.65
CA THR A 114 -6.77 17.17 14.05
C THR A 114 -6.23 18.59 14.10
N ASN A 115 -7.09 19.51 14.54
CA ASN A 115 -6.73 20.87 14.91
C ASN A 115 -5.31 20.92 15.53
N TYR A 116 -4.44 21.74 14.93
CA TYR A 116 -3.02 21.99 15.24
C TYR A 116 -2.73 22.44 16.71
N SER A 117 -3.69 22.32 17.62
CA SER A 117 -3.70 22.95 18.94
C SER A 117 -4.12 22.00 20.07
N ASP A 118 -3.77 20.71 20.01
CA ASP A 118 -3.86 19.83 21.19
C ASP A 118 -2.46 19.48 21.77
N PRO A 119 -2.13 19.86 23.03
CA PRO A 119 -0.77 19.74 23.58
C PRO A 119 -0.31 18.32 23.98
N ILE A 120 -1.11 17.27 23.75
CA ILE A 120 -0.81 15.91 24.22
C ILE A 120 -0.90 14.93 23.04
N GLY A 121 0.26 14.50 22.53
CA GLY A 121 0.38 13.61 21.38
C GLY A 121 -0.17 12.20 21.62
N GLY A 122 -1.49 12.04 21.61
CA GLY A 122 -2.17 10.74 21.70
C GLY A 122 -2.90 10.40 20.42
N LEU A 123 -4.00 11.10 20.12
CA LEU A 123 -4.84 10.86 18.95
C LEU A 123 -4.16 11.29 17.65
N ASP A 124 -3.53 12.46 17.60
CA ASP A 124 -2.81 12.95 16.41
C ASP A 124 -1.64 12.04 16.03
N ALA A 125 -0.87 11.61 17.03
CA ALA A 125 0.24 10.66 16.83
C ALA A 125 -0.27 9.32 16.29
N PHE A 126 -1.46 8.89 16.71
CA PHE A 126 -2.11 7.71 16.18
C PHE A 126 -2.53 7.89 14.72
N TYR A 127 -3.15 9.02 14.35
CA TYR A 127 -3.56 9.29 12.97
C TYR A 127 -2.36 9.46 12.02
N GLU A 128 -1.35 10.25 12.38
CA GLU A 128 -0.13 10.44 11.57
C GLU A 128 0.61 9.13 11.30
N ILE A 129 0.87 8.34 12.36
CA ILE A 129 1.63 7.10 12.20
C ILE A 129 0.80 6.02 11.52
N SER A 130 -0.49 5.90 11.84
CA SER A 130 -1.37 4.94 11.17
C SER A 130 -1.54 5.29 9.68
N GLN A 131 -1.59 6.58 9.33
CA GLN A 131 -1.58 7.03 7.95
C GLN A 131 -0.29 6.60 7.24
N ILE A 132 0.89 6.90 7.80
CA ILE A 132 2.18 6.55 7.20
C ILE A 132 2.30 5.04 7.02
N VAL A 133 2.08 4.28 8.09
CA VAL A 133 2.19 2.82 8.09
C VAL A 133 1.19 2.22 7.10
N GLY A 134 -0.07 2.65 7.15
CA GLY A 134 -1.14 2.16 6.28
C GLY A 134 -0.86 2.43 4.81
N ILE A 135 -0.41 3.64 4.47
CA ILE A 135 -0.05 4.02 3.10
C ILE A 135 1.16 3.23 2.61
N VAL A 136 2.23 3.14 3.41
CA VAL A 136 3.48 2.48 2.99
C VAL A 136 3.30 0.96 2.87
N LEU A 137 2.80 0.30 3.91
CA LEU A 137 2.55 -1.14 3.87
C LEU A 137 1.50 -1.47 2.82
N GLY A 138 0.45 -0.65 2.73
CA GLY A 138 -0.58 -0.75 1.71
C GLY A 138 -0.01 -0.69 0.29
N GLN A 139 0.90 0.25 0.03
CA GLN A 139 1.55 0.42 -1.27
C GLN A 139 2.44 -0.77 -1.64
N ILE A 140 3.21 -1.30 -0.68
CA ILE A 140 4.07 -2.48 -0.93
C ILE A 140 3.20 -3.70 -1.26
N LEU A 141 2.17 -3.95 -0.47
CA LEU A 141 1.23 -5.03 -0.69
C LEU A 141 0.45 -4.87 -2.00
N PHE A 142 0.16 -3.63 -2.41
CA PHE A 142 -0.41 -3.34 -3.73
C PHE A 142 0.51 -3.78 -4.86
N VAL A 143 1.80 -3.44 -4.81
CA VAL A 143 2.75 -3.84 -5.85
C VAL A 143 2.82 -5.35 -5.96
N ILE A 144 2.86 -6.06 -4.82
CA ILE A 144 2.83 -7.54 -4.78
C ILE A 144 1.53 -8.07 -5.39
N GLY A 145 0.38 -7.49 -5.03
CA GLY A 145 -0.93 -7.83 -5.58
C GLY A 145 -1.02 -7.63 -7.09
N LEU A 146 -0.49 -6.52 -7.61
CA LEU A 146 -0.46 -6.21 -9.04
C LEU A 146 0.46 -7.13 -9.83
N LEU A 147 1.60 -7.52 -9.25
CA LEU A 147 2.48 -8.55 -9.82
C LEU A 147 1.74 -9.89 -9.93
N GLY A 148 0.99 -10.26 -8.90
CA GLY A 148 0.08 -11.41 -8.91
C GLY A 148 -0.97 -11.35 -10.01
N LEU A 149 -1.65 -10.22 -10.12
CA LEU A 149 -2.67 -9.97 -11.12
C LEU A 149 -2.09 -10.09 -12.54
N ARG A 150 -0.91 -9.49 -12.77
CA ARG A 150 -0.16 -9.60 -14.03
C ARG A 150 0.22 -11.05 -14.33
N ALA A 151 0.74 -11.76 -13.34
CA ALA A 151 1.17 -13.15 -13.47
C ALA A 151 -0.01 -14.09 -13.77
N GLY A 152 -1.18 -13.88 -13.14
CA GLY A 152 -2.35 -14.73 -13.31
C GLY A 152 -3.16 -14.45 -14.58
N TYR A 153 -3.34 -13.17 -14.92
CA TYR A 153 -4.36 -12.72 -15.89
C TYR A 153 -3.80 -11.99 -17.10
N GLY A 154 -2.48 -11.75 -17.12
CA GLY A 154 -1.80 -11.06 -18.20
C GLY A 154 -2.04 -11.68 -19.57
N THR A 155 -1.85 -12.99 -19.70
CA THR A 155 -2.06 -13.71 -20.97
C THR A 155 -3.53 -13.81 -21.36
N ARG A 156 -4.42 -14.07 -20.40
CA ARG A 156 -5.89 -14.17 -20.61
C ARG A 156 -6.48 -12.88 -21.17
N SER A 157 -5.95 -11.73 -20.75
CA SER A 157 -6.41 -10.41 -21.18
C SER A 157 -5.89 -9.96 -22.56
N GLY A 158 -5.01 -10.73 -23.19
CA GLY A 158 -4.33 -10.38 -24.45
C GLY A 158 -3.18 -9.37 -24.24
N SER A 159 -2.51 -8.99 -25.34
CA SER A 159 -1.34 -8.10 -25.30
C SER A 159 -1.62 -6.75 -24.65
N VAL A 160 -2.75 -6.12 -25.00
CA VAL A 160 -3.16 -4.81 -24.46
C VAL A 160 -3.43 -4.90 -22.96
N GLY A 161 -4.22 -5.89 -22.50
CA GLY A 161 -4.49 -6.06 -21.07
C GLY A 161 -3.22 -6.40 -20.28
N GLY A 162 -2.34 -7.22 -20.85
CA GLY A 162 -1.04 -7.52 -20.27
C GLY A 162 -0.14 -6.29 -20.15
N ALA A 163 -0.10 -5.42 -21.17
CA ALA A 163 0.66 -4.17 -21.14
C ALA A 163 0.10 -3.20 -20.09
N LEU A 164 -1.23 -3.06 -19.98
CA LEU A 164 -1.88 -2.24 -18.96
C LEU A 164 -1.54 -2.72 -17.54
N LEU A 165 -1.57 -4.03 -17.28
CA LEU A 165 -1.14 -4.55 -15.98
C LEU A 165 0.34 -4.30 -15.69
N LEU A 166 1.21 -4.35 -16.72
CA LEU A 166 2.63 -4.02 -16.55
C LEU A 166 2.81 -2.53 -16.22
N ILE A 167 2.10 -1.64 -16.92
CA ILE A 167 2.10 -0.20 -16.63
C ILE A 167 1.59 0.05 -15.20
N ALA A 168 0.57 -0.68 -14.76
CA ALA A 168 0.07 -0.57 -13.39
C ALA A 168 1.14 -0.94 -12.36
N VAL A 169 1.87 -2.04 -12.57
CA VAL A 169 3.00 -2.45 -11.72
C VAL A 169 4.09 -1.37 -11.72
N ILE A 170 4.49 -0.87 -12.89
CA ILE A 170 5.51 0.18 -13.00
C ILE A 170 5.07 1.43 -12.24
N GLY A 171 3.82 1.88 -12.41
CA GLY A 171 3.25 3.01 -11.66
C GLY A 171 3.29 2.79 -10.15
N GLY A 172 2.92 1.58 -9.68
CA GLY A 172 3.00 1.23 -8.27
C GLY A 172 4.43 1.24 -7.72
N VAL A 173 5.41 0.77 -8.49
CA VAL A 173 6.85 0.80 -8.13
C VAL A 173 7.39 2.23 -8.13
N VAL A 174 7.05 3.05 -9.13
CA VAL A 174 7.42 4.46 -9.17
C VAL A 174 6.82 5.21 -7.98
N SER A 175 5.58 4.89 -7.62
CA SER A 175 4.93 5.49 -6.45
C SER A 175 5.65 5.16 -5.15
N LEU A 176 6.01 3.87 -4.96
CA LEU A 176 6.81 3.42 -3.81
C LEU A 176 8.23 4.03 -3.80
N GLY A 177 8.86 4.15 -4.96
CA GLY A 177 10.14 4.83 -5.13
C GLY A 177 10.07 6.30 -4.72
N GLY A 178 8.98 6.99 -5.09
CA GLY A 178 8.68 8.35 -4.66
C GLY A 178 8.66 8.48 -3.13
N MET A 179 7.97 7.56 -2.43
CA MET A 179 7.94 7.54 -0.96
C MET A 179 9.33 7.43 -0.32
N LEU A 180 10.25 6.65 -0.92
CA LEU A 180 11.61 6.46 -0.42
C LEU A 180 12.47 7.73 -0.49
N ILE A 181 12.22 8.60 -1.48
CA ILE A 181 13.01 9.82 -1.70
C ILE A 181 12.27 11.11 -1.32
N MET A 182 11.01 11.00 -0.87
CA MET A 182 10.12 12.12 -0.54
C MET A 182 10.68 13.07 0.53
N ASN A 183 11.49 12.55 1.44
CA ASN A 183 12.18 13.36 2.45
C ASN A 183 13.38 14.15 1.90
N SER A 184 13.97 13.68 0.80
CA SER A 184 15.23 14.21 0.26
C SER A 184 15.06 15.07 -0.99
N SER A 185 13.93 14.96 -1.69
CA SER A 185 13.70 15.63 -2.96
C SER A 185 12.22 15.91 -3.18
N GLU A 186 11.90 17.08 -3.71
CA GLU A 186 10.56 17.41 -4.21
C GLU A 186 10.08 16.43 -5.31
N LEU A 187 11.02 15.81 -6.04
CA LEU A 187 10.72 14.77 -7.01
C LEU A 187 10.06 13.54 -6.37
N GLY A 188 10.22 13.32 -5.06
CA GLY A 188 9.59 12.20 -4.38
C GLY A 188 8.07 12.33 -4.29
N TRP A 189 7.56 13.53 -4.02
CA TRP A 189 6.12 13.81 -4.01
C TRP A 189 5.51 13.65 -5.39
N THR A 190 6.19 14.18 -6.42
CA THR A 190 5.72 14.07 -7.81
C THR A 190 5.79 12.64 -8.31
N ALA A 191 6.86 11.89 -8.01
CA ALA A 191 6.96 10.47 -8.34
C ALA A 191 5.90 9.63 -7.63
N TRP A 192 5.63 9.90 -6.35
CA TRP A 192 4.58 9.23 -5.59
C TRP A 192 3.21 9.40 -6.26
N ALA A 193 2.81 10.65 -6.50
CA ALA A 193 1.51 11.00 -7.07
C ALA A 193 1.37 10.53 -8.53
N LEU A 194 2.38 10.76 -9.37
CA LEU A 194 2.37 10.35 -10.77
C LEU A 194 2.35 8.82 -10.91
N GLY A 195 3.10 8.12 -10.07
CA GLY A 195 3.08 6.66 -10.00
C GLY A 195 1.70 6.12 -9.62
N LEU A 196 1.06 6.71 -8.60
CA LEU A 196 -0.29 6.34 -8.16
C LEU A 196 -1.35 6.59 -9.24
N LEU A 197 -1.30 7.75 -9.89
CA LEU A 197 -2.21 8.08 -11.01
C LEU A 197 -1.99 7.15 -12.20
N THR A 198 -0.75 6.89 -12.57
CA THR A 198 -0.42 5.94 -13.65
C THR A 198 -0.94 4.55 -13.34
N MET A 199 -0.77 4.09 -12.09
CA MET A 199 -1.25 2.80 -11.61
C MET A 199 -2.78 2.69 -11.73
N THR A 200 -3.50 3.68 -11.22
CA THR A 200 -4.98 3.70 -11.19
C THR A 200 -5.60 3.89 -12.57
N LEU A 201 -5.03 4.74 -13.43
CA LEU A 201 -5.44 4.87 -14.83
C LEU A 201 -5.22 3.58 -15.63
N ALA A 202 -4.08 2.90 -15.43
CA ALA A 202 -3.80 1.64 -16.07
C ALA A 202 -4.78 0.53 -15.62
N LEU A 203 -5.14 0.49 -14.33
CA LEU A 203 -6.19 -0.40 -13.82
C LEU A 203 -7.56 -0.08 -14.41
N THR A 204 -7.89 1.20 -14.60
CA THR A 204 -9.13 1.64 -15.26
C THR A 204 -9.20 1.10 -16.69
N GLY A 205 -8.12 1.29 -17.46
CA GLY A 205 -8.01 0.75 -18.81
C GLY A 205 -8.11 -0.79 -18.84
N TYR A 206 -7.45 -1.45 -17.88
CA TYR A 206 -7.54 -2.90 -17.74
C TYR A 206 -8.96 -3.35 -17.41
N GLY A 207 -9.71 -2.59 -16.60
CA GLY A 207 -11.13 -2.82 -16.32
C GLY A 207 -11.98 -2.86 -17.59
N GLY A 208 -11.74 -1.94 -18.53
CA GLY A 208 -12.40 -1.96 -19.85
C GLY A 208 -12.10 -3.24 -20.64
N VAL A 209 -10.83 -3.69 -20.64
CA VAL A 209 -10.43 -4.95 -21.27
C VAL A 209 -11.06 -6.15 -20.57
N ALA A 210 -11.09 -6.16 -19.23
CA ALA A 210 -11.65 -7.24 -18.43
C ALA A 210 -13.15 -7.41 -18.69
N ILE A 211 -13.91 -6.31 -18.75
CA ILE A 211 -15.34 -6.33 -19.11
C ILE A 211 -15.54 -6.89 -20.52
N ARG A 212 -14.78 -6.40 -21.50
CA ARG A 212 -14.93 -6.79 -22.91
C ARG A 212 -14.55 -8.25 -23.17
N ARG A 213 -13.49 -8.74 -22.54
CA ARG A 213 -12.95 -10.09 -22.75
C ARG A 213 -13.44 -11.11 -21.72
N ARG A 214 -14.25 -10.69 -20.73
CA ARG A 214 -14.73 -11.55 -19.63
C ARG A 214 -13.57 -12.33 -18.97
N VAL A 215 -12.51 -11.60 -18.62
CA VAL A 215 -11.25 -12.18 -18.12
C VAL A 215 -11.43 -12.97 -16.82
N PHE A 216 -12.36 -12.54 -15.97
CA PHE A 216 -12.75 -13.19 -14.72
C PHE A 216 -14.11 -13.86 -14.88
N SER A 217 -14.37 -14.93 -14.12
CA SER A 217 -15.69 -15.60 -14.20
C SER A 217 -16.85 -14.75 -13.64
N ARG A 218 -16.57 -13.82 -12.70
CA ARG A 218 -17.52 -12.82 -12.18
C ARG A 218 -16.82 -11.49 -11.88
N TRP A 219 -17.59 -10.41 -11.79
CA TRP A 219 -17.13 -9.06 -11.40
C TRP A 219 -16.01 -8.48 -12.28
N ASN A 220 -16.14 -8.63 -13.60
CA ASN A 220 -15.19 -8.06 -14.55
C ASN A 220 -15.03 -6.53 -14.47
N PHE A 221 -15.97 -5.83 -13.82
CA PHE A 221 -15.89 -4.40 -13.55
C PHE A 221 -14.98 -4.04 -12.36
N ALA A 222 -14.53 -5.01 -11.56
CA ALA A 222 -13.73 -4.75 -10.36
C ALA A 222 -12.45 -3.93 -10.60
N PRO A 223 -11.66 -4.14 -11.68
CA PRO A 223 -10.51 -3.27 -11.96
C PRO A 223 -10.91 -1.85 -12.38
N LEU A 224 -12.08 -1.69 -13.01
CA LEU A 224 -12.61 -0.37 -13.34
C LEU A 224 -12.94 0.40 -12.05
N LEU A 225 -13.63 -0.25 -11.10
CA LEU A 225 -13.95 0.34 -9.81
C LEU A 225 -12.69 0.65 -8.99
N ALA A 226 -11.71 -0.25 -9.01
CA ALA A 226 -10.42 -0.05 -8.36
C ALA A 226 -9.66 1.17 -8.92
N GLY A 227 -9.64 1.33 -10.24
CA GLY A 227 -8.82 2.33 -10.91
C GLY A 227 -9.47 3.69 -11.11
N ALA A 228 -10.78 3.75 -11.38
CA ALA A 228 -11.40 4.96 -11.93
C ALA A 228 -11.62 6.06 -10.88
N VAL A 229 -11.82 5.67 -9.61
CA VAL A 229 -12.30 6.60 -8.59
C VAL A 229 -11.25 7.63 -8.22
N ILE A 230 -9.99 7.24 -8.02
CA ILE A 230 -8.91 8.17 -7.64
C ILE A 230 -8.69 9.26 -8.71
N PRO A 231 -8.48 8.95 -10.01
CA PRO A 231 -8.37 9.99 -11.05
C PRO A 231 -9.60 10.90 -11.12
N VAL A 232 -10.81 10.37 -10.93
CA VAL A 232 -12.05 11.16 -10.90
C VAL A 232 -12.06 12.12 -9.70
N LEU A 233 -11.70 11.64 -8.50
CA LEU A 233 -11.58 12.49 -7.31
C LEU A 233 -10.57 13.62 -7.52
N PHE A 234 -9.40 13.33 -8.08
CA PHE A 234 -8.40 14.35 -8.40
C PHE A 234 -8.95 15.40 -9.39
N GLY A 235 -9.64 14.97 -10.44
CA GLY A 235 -10.24 15.89 -11.42
C GLY A 235 -11.36 16.75 -10.83
N VAL A 236 -12.23 16.16 -10.01
CA VAL A 236 -13.33 16.85 -9.33
C VAL A 236 -12.78 17.85 -8.30
N SER A 237 -11.81 17.44 -7.48
CA SER A 237 -11.14 18.33 -6.52
C SER A 237 -10.55 19.56 -7.22
N ALA A 238 -9.78 19.35 -8.30
CA ALA A 238 -9.18 20.46 -9.06
C ALA A 238 -10.23 21.43 -9.64
N ALA A 239 -11.38 20.90 -10.09
CA ALA A 239 -12.47 21.74 -10.60
C ALA A 239 -13.15 22.55 -9.49
N ILE A 240 -13.39 21.93 -8.32
CA ILE A 240 -13.97 22.61 -7.14
C ILE A 240 -13.02 23.71 -6.64
N ASP A 241 -11.73 23.41 -6.51
CA ASP A 241 -10.71 24.37 -6.07
C ASP A 241 -10.65 25.59 -7.01
N SER A 242 -10.74 25.36 -8.33
CA SER A 242 -10.77 26.44 -9.32
C SER A 242 -12.00 27.36 -9.20
N SER A 243 -13.06 26.87 -8.56
CA SER A 243 -14.30 27.62 -8.29
C SER A 243 -14.33 28.26 -6.89
N GLY A 244 -13.27 28.11 -6.09
CA GLY A 244 -13.19 28.62 -4.72
C GLY A 244 -13.93 27.78 -3.68
N GLY A 245 -14.36 26.56 -4.05
CA GLY A 245 -14.92 25.59 -3.12
C GLY A 245 -13.85 24.70 -2.48
N SER A 246 -14.28 23.80 -1.60
CA SER A 246 -13.46 22.69 -1.09
C SER A 246 -14.29 21.41 -1.08
N MET A 247 -13.65 20.29 -1.32
CA MET A 247 -14.32 18.98 -1.33
C MET A 247 -14.56 18.51 0.10
N GLU A 248 -15.77 18.03 0.40
CA GLU A 248 -16.10 17.51 1.74
C GLU A 248 -15.36 16.18 2.02
N ASP A 249 -14.79 16.04 3.21
CA ASP A 249 -13.94 14.90 3.61
C ASP A 249 -14.61 13.53 3.43
N TRP A 250 -15.92 13.44 3.68
CA TRP A 250 -16.66 12.19 3.51
C TRP A 250 -16.73 11.77 2.04
N THR A 251 -16.69 12.71 1.09
CA THR A 251 -16.68 12.39 -0.35
C THR A 251 -15.37 11.71 -0.73
N PHE A 252 -14.25 12.20 -0.19
CA PHE A 252 -12.94 11.57 -0.34
C PHE A 252 -12.95 10.17 0.30
N ALA A 253 -13.43 10.03 1.54
CA ALA A 253 -13.49 8.75 2.23
C ALA A 253 -14.36 7.71 1.51
N VAL A 254 -15.51 8.12 0.96
CA VAL A 254 -16.38 7.24 0.15
C VAL A 254 -15.67 6.80 -1.12
N GLY A 255 -14.98 7.72 -1.82
CA GLY A 255 -14.29 7.36 -3.04
C GLY A 255 -13.09 6.43 -2.82
N VAL A 256 -12.29 6.70 -1.78
CA VAL A 256 -11.19 5.79 -1.38
C VAL A 256 -11.75 4.41 -0.99
N SER A 257 -12.87 4.36 -0.27
CA SER A 257 -13.55 3.11 0.08
C SER A 257 -14.02 2.34 -1.16
N ALA A 258 -14.55 3.03 -2.18
CA ALA A 258 -14.96 2.42 -3.44
C ALA A 258 -13.76 1.79 -4.19
N THR A 259 -12.63 2.50 -4.26
CA THR A 259 -11.37 1.95 -4.80
C THR A 259 -10.93 0.71 -4.02
N ALA A 260 -10.99 0.76 -2.69
CA ALA A 260 -10.63 -0.38 -1.83
C ALA A 260 -11.53 -1.59 -2.10
N VAL A 261 -12.85 -1.39 -2.21
CA VAL A 261 -13.80 -2.46 -2.56
C VAL A 261 -13.46 -3.07 -3.91
N GLY A 262 -13.14 -2.27 -4.93
CA GLY A 262 -12.71 -2.78 -6.24
C GLY A 262 -11.49 -3.69 -6.15
N LEU A 263 -10.49 -3.29 -5.36
CA LEU A 263 -9.24 -4.05 -5.17
C LEU A 263 -9.46 -5.30 -4.31
N ILE A 264 -10.33 -5.23 -3.30
CA ILE A 264 -10.70 -6.38 -2.47
C ILE A 264 -11.42 -7.43 -3.32
N LEU A 265 -12.36 -7.01 -4.17
CA LEU A 265 -13.05 -7.91 -5.10
C LEU A 265 -12.04 -8.59 -6.02
N LEU A 266 -11.06 -7.86 -6.55
CA LEU A 266 -9.99 -8.46 -7.38
C LEU A 266 -9.18 -9.49 -6.62
N GLY A 267 -8.72 -9.17 -5.41
CA GLY A 267 -7.92 -10.08 -4.60
C GLY A 267 -8.71 -11.34 -4.24
N TYR A 268 -9.99 -11.22 -3.90
CA TYR A 268 -10.88 -12.35 -3.68
C TYR A 268 -11.03 -13.24 -4.93
N ARG A 269 -11.11 -12.63 -6.12
CA ARG A 269 -11.16 -13.38 -7.39
C ARG A 269 -9.87 -14.15 -7.66
N MET A 270 -8.72 -13.55 -7.39
CA MET A 270 -7.42 -14.21 -7.49
C MET A 270 -7.35 -15.44 -6.58
N GLN A 271 -7.85 -15.34 -5.34
CA GLN A 271 -7.94 -16.47 -4.41
C GLN A 271 -8.81 -17.61 -4.93
N ALA A 272 -10.05 -17.27 -5.30
CA ALA A 272 -11.06 -18.24 -5.67
C ALA A 272 -10.65 -19.05 -6.92
N GLU A 273 -10.10 -18.37 -7.94
CA GLU A 273 -9.70 -19.04 -9.19
C GLU A 273 -8.40 -19.85 -9.04
N ALA A 274 -7.46 -19.40 -8.20
CA ALA A 274 -6.26 -20.18 -7.89
C ALA A 274 -6.62 -21.49 -7.17
N ALA A 275 -7.55 -21.45 -6.20
CA ALA A 275 -7.99 -22.65 -5.48
C ALA A 275 -8.64 -23.70 -6.40
N THR A 276 -9.47 -23.27 -7.36
CA THR A 276 -10.09 -24.19 -8.32
C THR A 276 -9.08 -24.82 -9.27
N THR A 277 -8.00 -24.11 -9.62
CA THR A 277 -6.98 -24.63 -10.54
C THR A 277 -6.15 -25.72 -9.86
N SER A 278 -5.74 -25.50 -8.62
CA SER A 278 -4.96 -26.48 -7.86
C SER A 278 -5.74 -27.76 -7.55
N GLN A 279 -7.07 -27.68 -7.38
CA GLN A 279 -7.93 -28.87 -7.19
C GLN A 279 -8.13 -29.70 -8.47
N ALA A 280 -7.99 -29.09 -9.66
CA ALA A 280 -8.12 -29.81 -10.92
C ALA A 280 -6.84 -30.58 -11.32
N LEU A 281 -5.72 -30.30 -10.65
CA LEU A 281 -4.41 -30.91 -10.90
C LEU A 281 -4.00 -31.94 -9.83
N ALA A 282 -4.81 -32.11 -8.77
CA ALA A 282 -4.65 -33.10 -7.71
C ALA A 282 -5.55 -34.32 -7.96
#